data_AF-A0A0G0BKH9-F1
#
_entry.id   AF-A0A0G0BKH9-F1
#
_cell.length_a   1.000
_cell.length_b   1.000
_cell.length_c   1.000
_cell.angle_alpha   90.00
_cell.angle_beta   90.00
_cell.angle_gamma   90.00
#
_symmetry.space_group_name_H-M   'P 1'
#
loop_
_entity.id
_entity.type
_entity.pdbx_description
1 polymer ?
#
loop_
_entity_poly.entity_id
_entity_poly.type
_entity_poly.pdbx_seq_one_letter_code
_entity_poly.pdbx_strand_id
1 'polypeptide(L)'
;MALDQSISLTFDNMNQDIIKSFFRLLDDYLIGDLNTMIYKVLDMPIGGLSYPSVHTILCGMELLGIVLSKGKKDEHAFGYFWDNYFVKDNSQYNDKRLQKIFRYTIRNGTAHFFLVKFGIQLTKRNKGNLTKTQNDELNIDIKSFYLDFQKTYQRIKNESLNKKNQQLQNSFIEGYRILLNELQATKQDVNQYIQNIPEFPTLNVNLQSISSGASGVNYNQKTEIIARKTTTSGTKLQEFIK
;
A
#
# COMPACT_ATOMS: atom_id res chain seq x y z
N MET A 1 -42.47 -10.58 9.13
CA MET A 1 -41.61 -11.04 8.01
C MET A 1 -41.01 -9.90 7.17
N ALA A 2 -41.71 -8.78 6.91
CA ALA A 2 -41.15 -7.67 6.12
C ALA A 2 -40.04 -6.85 6.82
N LEU A 3 -40.09 -6.69 8.15
CA LEU A 3 -39.09 -5.92 8.91
C LEU A 3 -37.70 -6.58 8.87
N ASP A 4 -37.66 -7.91 8.99
CA ASP A 4 -36.44 -8.71 9.05
C ASP A 4 -35.67 -8.68 7.73
N GLN A 5 -36.40 -8.70 6.60
CA GLN A 5 -35.83 -8.56 5.27
C GLN A 5 -35.29 -7.14 5.02
N SER A 6 -35.99 -6.09 5.48
CA SER A 6 -35.51 -4.70 5.32
C SER A 6 -34.23 -4.42 6.11
N ILE A 7 -34.13 -4.99 7.31
CA ILE A 7 -32.94 -4.87 8.17
C ILE A 7 -31.78 -5.64 7.53
N SER A 8 -32.00 -6.88 7.09
CA SER A 8 -30.98 -7.68 6.37
C SER A 8 -30.45 -6.98 5.12
N LEU A 9 -31.34 -6.37 4.30
CA LEU A 9 -30.94 -5.62 3.11
C LEU A 9 -30.10 -4.38 3.45
N THR A 10 -30.40 -3.72 4.57
CA THR A 10 -29.66 -2.52 5.00
C THR A 10 -28.26 -2.88 5.49
N PHE A 11 -28.14 -3.96 6.27
CA PHE A 11 -26.84 -4.47 6.73
C PHE A 11 -25.97 -4.99 5.57
N ASP A 12 -26.55 -5.71 4.61
CA ASP A 12 -25.81 -6.20 3.44
C ASP A 12 -25.28 -5.05 2.58
N ASN A 13 -26.05 -3.98 2.42
CA ASN A 13 -25.61 -2.80 1.67
C ASN A 13 -24.47 -2.06 2.40
N MET A 14 -24.57 -1.92 3.73
CA MET A 14 -23.50 -1.30 4.53
C MET A 14 -22.19 -2.11 4.48
N ASN A 15 -22.29 -3.44 4.56
CA ASN A 15 -21.15 -4.35 4.43
C ASN A 15 -20.45 -4.21 3.07
N GLN A 16 -21.22 -4.10 1.99
CA GLN A 16 -20.69 -3.87 0.65
C GLN A 16 -19.94 -2.55 0.54
N ASP A 17 -20.47 -1.48 1.12
CA ASP A 17 -19.86 -0.17 1.01
C ASP A 17 -18.56 -0.05 1.81
N ILE A 18 -18.47 -0.75 2.94
CA ILE A 18 -17.22 -0.92 3.70
C ILE A 18 -16.15 -1.61 2.83
N ILE A 19 -16.49 -2.76 2.24
CA ILE A 19 -15.56 -3.55 1.42
C ILE A 19 -15.11 -2.75 0.19
N LYS A 20 -16.05 -2.07 -0.51
CA LYS A 20 -15.72 -1.20 -1.64
C LYS A 20 -14.79 -0.06 -1.24
N SER A 21 -15.06 0.60 -0.11
CA SER A 21 -14.25 1.72 0.36
C SER A 21 -12.82 1.29 0.67
N PHE A 22 -12.65 0.13 1.31
CA PHE A 22 -11.33 -0.45 1.55
C PHE A 22 -10.58 -0.73 0.25
N PHE A 23 -11.20 -1.44 -0.70
CA PHE A 23 -10.53 -1.75 -1.96
C PHE A 23 -10.26 -0.52 -2.80
N ARG A 24 -11.09 0.52 -2.73
CA ARG A 24 -10.81 1.81 -3.37
C ARG A 24 -9.53 2.44 -2.83
N LEU A 25 -9.33 2.44 -1.51
CA LEU A 25 -8.07 2.92 -0.93
C LEU A 25 -6.87 2.11 -1.41
N LEU A 26 -7.00 0.79 -1.53
CA LEU A 26 -5.93 -0.04 -2.09
C LEU A 26 -5.71 0.22 -3.58
N ASP A 27 -6.76 0.42 -4.37
CA ASP A 27 -6.64 0.76 -5.78
C ASP A 27 -5.89 2.09 -5.97
N ASP A 28 -6.27 3.11 -5.19
CA ASP A 28 -5.75 4.47 -5.31
C ASP A 28 -4.30 4.56 -4.80
N TYR A 29 -4.01 4.02 -3.62
CA TYR A 29 -2.69 4.14 -2.99
C TYR A 29 -1.78 2.96 -3.33
N LEU A 30 -2.17 1.73 -3.01
CA LEU A 30 -1.29 0.57 -3.18
C LEU A 30 -1.03 0.24 -4.66
N ILE A 31 -2.09 0.04 -5.43
CA ILE A 31 -2.01 -0.34 -6.85
C ILE A 31 -1.54 0.86 -7.69
N GLY A 32 -2.03 2.07 -7.40
CA GLY A 32 -1.59 3.31 -8.02
C GLY A 32 -0.09 3.55 -7.88
N ASP A 33 0.45 3.42 -6.67
CA ASP A 33 1.88 3.61 -6.40
C ASP A 33 2.71 2.51 -7.06
N LEU A 34 2.29 1.24 -6.96
CA LEU A 34 2.98 0.11 -7.62
C LEU A 34 3.05 0.30 -9.14
N ASN A 35 1.95 0.70 -9.78
CA ASN A 35 1.94 0.99 -11.21
C ASN A 35 2.92 2.11 -11.57
N THR A 36 3.01 3.15 -10.74
CA THR A 36 3.95 4.25 -10.95
C THR A 36 5.40 3.78 -10.80
N MET A 37 5.71 3.07 -9.71
CA MET A 37 7.06 2.58 -9.43
C MET A 37 7.54 1.55 -10.45
N ILE A 38 6.65 0.69 -10.96
CA ILE A 38 7.02 -0.43 -11.85
C ILE A 38 7.05 0.00 -13.31
N TYR A 39 6.07 0.80 -13.77
CA TYR A 39 5.88 1.08 -15.19
C TYR A 39 6.24 2.50 -15.63
N LYS A 40 6.13 3.49 -14.75
CA LYS A 40 6.34 4.90 -15.13
C LYS A 40 7.77 5.38 -14.87
N VAL A 41 8.44 4.81 -13.88
CA VAL A 41 9.83 5.15 -13.59
C VAL A 41 10.75 4.39 -14.55
N LEU A 42 11.66 5.12 -15.20
CA LEU A 42 12.64 4.59 -16.15
C LEU A 42 13.44 3.43 -15.55
N ASP A 43 13.68 2.40 -16.36
CA ASP A 43 14.54 1.29 -15.98
C ASP A 43 15.99 1.77 -15.88
N MET A 44 16.58 1.63 -14.69
CA MET A 44 17.96 2.04 -14.43
C MET A 44 18.85 0.81 -14.23
N PRO A 45 20.13 0.85 -14.65
CA PRO A 45 21.05 -0.28 -14.47
C PRO A 45 21.32 -0.64 -13.00
N ILE A 46 21.31 0.35 -12.11
CA ILE A 46 21.52 0.22 -10.66
C ILE A 46 20.52 1.16 -9.98
N GLY A 47 19.85 0.68 -8.93
CA GLY A 47 18.72 1.42 -8.34
C GLY A 47 17.51 1.44 -9.29
N GLY A 48 16.47 2.21 -8.97
CA GLY A 48 15.26 2.29 -9.80
C GLY A 48 14.00 1.70 -9.16
N LEU A 49 13.82 1.89 -7.85
CA LEU A 49 12.61 1.51 -7.10
C LEU A 49 12.28 0.01 -7.07
N SER A 50 13.22 -0.85 -7.43
CA SER A 50 13.02 -2.30 -7.43
C SER A 50 12.73 -2.84 -6.02
N TYR A 51 13.62 -2.60 -5.05
CA TYR A 51 13.40 -3.00 -3.66
C TYR A 51 12.16 -2.34 -3.03
N PRO A 52 11.93 -1.00 -3.17
CA PRO A 52 10.68 -0.37 -2.75
C PRO A 52 9.44 -1.04 -3.33
N SER A 53 9.42 -1.36 -4.62
CA SER A 53 8.27 -2.01 -5.26
C SER A 53 7.98 -3.38 -4.63
N VAL A 54 9.02 -4.20 -4.43
CA VAL A 54 8.84 -5.51 -3.78
C VAL A 54 8.37 -5.34 -2.34
N HIS A 55 8.93 -4.39 -1.60
CA HIS A 55 8.51 -4.11 -0.23
C HIS A 55 7.03 -3.71 -0.17
N THR A 56 6.59 -2.81 -1.05
CA THR A 56 5.19 -2.38 -1.15
C THR A 56 4.26 -3.54 -1.50
N ILE A 57 4.64 -4.45 -2.41
CA ILE A 57 3.87 -5.67 -2.70
C ILE A 57 3.71 -6.51 -1.43
N LEU A 58 4.82 -6.74 -0.70
CA LEU A 58 4.81 -7.56 0.51
C LEU A 58 3.97 -6.94 1.63
N CYS A 59 4.00 -5.61 1.79
CA CYS A 59 3.10 -4.89 2.69
C CYS A 59 1.63 -5.04 2.28
N GLY A 60 1.33 -5.00 0.98
CA GLY A 60 -0.01 -5.27 0.45
C GLY A 60 -0.51 -6.69 0.78
N MET A 61 0.36 -7.69 0.63
CA MET A 61 0.06 -9.08 1.01
C MET A 61 -0.21 -9.21 2.51
N GLU A 62 0.60 -8.57 3.35
CA GLU A 62 0.41 -8.59 4.80
C GLU A 62 -0.89 -7.89 5.22
N LEU A 63 -1.16 -6.70 4.68
CA LEU A 63 -2.39 -5.96 4.95
C LEU A 63 -3.64 -6.78 4.62
N LEU A 64 -3.67 -7.39 3.43
CA LEU A 64 -4.76 -8.30 3.05
C LEU A 64 -4.78 -9.54 3.96
N GLY A 65 -3.62 -10.05 4.36
CA GLY A 65 -3.47 -11.13 5.32
C GLY A 65 -4.11 -10.82 6.68
N ILE A 66 -3.89 -9.62 7.23
CA ILE A 66 -4.52 -9.15 8.47
C ILE A 66 -6.05 -9.18 8.31
N VAL A 67 -6.56 -8.59 7.23
CA VAL A 67 -8.01 -8.49 7.01
C VAL A 67 -8.64 -9.88 6.81
N LEU A 68 -8.03 -10.73 5.98
CA LEU A 68 -8.58 -12.05 5.65
C LEU A 68 -8.43 -13.07 6.79
N SER A 69 -7.45 -12.88 7.68
CA SER A 69 -7.22 -13.75 8.84
C SER A 69 -8.02 -13.34 10.08
N LYS A 70 -8.88 -12.33 9.98
CA LYS A 70 -9.62 -11.72 11.10
C LYS A 70 -8.70 -11.12 12.16
N GLY A 71 -7.69 -10.37 11.71
CA GLY A 71 -6.80 -9.60 12.59
C GLY A 71 -5.64 -10.39 13.19
N LYS A 72 -5.28 -11.58 12.66
CA LYS A 72 -4.03 -12.23 13.07
C LYS A 72 -2.85 -11.38 12.57
N LYS A 73 -1.85 -11.16 13.43
CA LYS A 73 -0.73 -10.24 13.17
C LYS A 73 0.55 -10.93 12.70
N ASP A 74 1.45 -10.11 12.17
CA ASP A 74 2.86 -10.41 11.90
C ASP A 74 3.12 -11.64 11.01
N GLU A 75 3.93 -12.60 11.48
CA GLU A 75 4.29 -13.81 10.71
C GLU A 75 3.04 -14.55 10.20
N HIS A 76 1.96 -14.47 10.98
CA HIS A 76 0.70 -15.11 10.66
C HIS A 76 -0.05 -14.36 9.56
N ALA A 77 0.00 -13.02 9.47
CA ALA A 77 -0.74 -12.28 8.46
C ALA A 77 -0.18 -12.52 7.04
N PHE A 78 1.11 -12.22 6.85
CA PHE A 78 1.78 -12.45 5.57
C PHE A 78 1.74 -13.94 5.20
N GLY A 79 2.08 -14.83 6.15
CA GLY A 79 2.05 -16.27 5.92
C GLY A 79 0.65 -16.76 5.54
N TYR A 80 -0.38 -16.25 6.20
CA TYR A 80 -1.77 -16.57 5.89
C TYR A 80 -2.16 -16.14 4.48
N PHE A 81 -1.83 -14.92 4.05
CA PHE A 81 -2.09 -14.48 2.67
C PHE A 81 -1.33 -15.35 1.66
N TRP A 82 -0.04 -15.56 1.91
CA TRP A 82 0.84 -16.33 1.02
C TRP A 82 0.30 -17.75 0.79
N ASP A 83 0.00 -18.46 1.88
CA ASP A 83 -0.36 -19.86 1.84
C ASP A 83 -1.81 -20.11 1.40
N ASN A 84 -2.75 -19.24 1.81
CA ASN A 84 -4.17 -19.47 1.58
C ASN A 84 -4.69 -18.85 0.28
N TYR A 85 -3.96 -17.90 -0.30
CA TYR A 85 -4.40 -17.15 -1.49
C TYR A 85 -3.32 -17.10 -2.57
N PHE A 86 -2.15 -16.54 -2.27
CA PHE A 86 -1.15 -16.24 -3.30
C PHE A 86 -0.61 -17.49 -3.99
N VAL A 87 -0.20 -18.52 -3.22
CA VAL A 87 0.33 -19.77 -3.77
C VAL A 87 -0.72 -20.57 -4.54
N LYS A 88 -2.00 -20.46 -4.14
CA LYS A 88 -3.11 -21.12 -4.87
C LYS A 88 -3.27 -20.56 -6.28
N ASP A 89 -3.08 -19.26 -6.43
CA ASP A 89 -3.16 -18.59 -7.74
C ASP A 89 -1.86 -18.70 -8.55
N ASN A 90 -0.73 -18.95 -7.88
CA ASN A 90 0.62 -18.87 -8.42
C ASN A 90 1.49 -20.01 -7.86
N SER A 91 1.34 -21.22 -8.42
CA SER A 91 1.95 -22.44 -7.90
C SER A 91 3.48 -22.44 -7.90
N GLN A 92 4.12 -21.58 -8.71
CA GLN A 92 5.58 -21.39 -8.73
C GLN A 92 6.14 -20.90 -7.39
N TYR A 93 5.29 -20.34 -6.52
CA TYR A 93 5.66 -19.90 -5.18
C TYR A 93 5.44 -20.96 -4.09
N ASN A 94 5.02 -22.17 -4.45
CA ASN A 94 4.75 -23.27 -3.51
C ASN A 94 6.04 -23.92 -2.95
N ASP A 95 6.95 -23.10 -2.44
CA ASP A 95 8.11 -23.54 -1.67
C ASP A 95 8.20 -22.68 -0.40
N LYS A 96 8.14 -23.34 0.75
CA LYS A 96 8.24 -22.66 2.07
C LYS A 96 9.54 -21.89 2.24
N ARG A 97 10.61 -22.26 1.53
CA ARG A 97 11.87 -21.51 1.50
C ARG A 97 11.69 -20.16 0.82
N LEU A 98 10.91 -20.08 -0.27
CA LEU A 98 10.60 -18.81 -0.94
C LEU A 98 9.82 -17.88 -0.01
N GLN A 99 8.79 -18.39 0.68
CA GLN A 99 8.05 -17.60 1.67
C GLN A 99 9.00 -16.97 2.72
N LYS A 100 9.95 -17.76 3.24
CA LYS A 100 10.96 -17.27 4.19
C LYS A 100 11.89 -16.22 3.55
N ILE A 101 12.34 -16.43 2.31
CA ILE A 101 13.20 -15.49 1.58
C ILE A 101 12.50 -14.13 1.39
N PHE A 102 11.27 -14.13 0.88
CA PHE A 102 10.52 -12.89 0.67
C PHE A 102 10.27 -12.15 1.99
N ARG A 103 9.94 -12.87 3.06
CA ARG A 103 9.66 -12.25 4.36
C ARG A 103 10.92 -11.75 5.07
N TYR A 104 11.90 -12.61 5.32
CA TYR A 104 13.03 -12.25 6.17
C TYR A 104 14.12 -11.55 5.39
N THR A 105 14.45 -12.04 4.20
CA THR A 105 15.57 -11.50 3.42
C THR A 105 15.16 -10.21 2.73
N ILE A 106 13.99 -10.18 2.09
CA ILE A 106 13.56 -9.01 1.32
C ILE A 106 12.85 -7.99 2.21
N ARG A 107 11.73 -8.33 2.87
CA ARG A 107 10.99 -7.33 3.67
C ARG A 107 11.82 -6.78 4.83
N ASN A 108 12.27 -7.62 5.77
CA ASN A 108 13.02 -7.14 6.94
C ASN A 108 14.39 -6.58 6.50
N GLY A 109 15.01 -7.23 5.52
CA GLY A 109 16.30 -6.81 5.03
C GLY A 109 16.31 -5.44 4.36
N THR A 110 15.28 -5.10 3.58
CA THR A 110 15.10 -3.76 2.99
C THR A 110 14.69 -2.74 4.04
N ALA A 111 13.80 -3.11 4.98
CA ALA A 111 13.32 -2.21 6.02
C ALA A 111 14.42 -1.73 6.99
N HIS A 112 15.38 -2.60 7.32
CA HIS A 112 16.40 -2.28 8.34
C HIS A 112 17.76 -1.86 7.78
N PHE A 113 18.13 -2.28 6.56
CA PHE A 113 19.50 -2.11 6.07
C PHE A 113 19.62 -1.45 4.71
N PHE A 114 18.53 -1.33 3.94
CA PHE A 114 18.50 -0.74 2.58
C PHE A 114 19.62 -1.23 1.62
N LEU A 115 20.21 -2.41 1.88
CA LEU A 115 21.31 -2.97 1.11
C LEU A 115 20.82 -4.11 0.21
N VAL A 116 21.45 -4.23 -0.96
CA VAL A 116 21.28 -5.35 -1.89
C VAL A 116 21.55 -6.65 -1.12
N LYS A 117 20.58 -7.57 -1.13
CA LYS A 117 20.69 -8.82 -0.38
C LYS A 117 21.48 -9.81 -1.21
N PHE A 118 22.59 -10.31 -0.66
CA PHE A 118 23.38 -11.37 -1.29
C PHE A 118 22.49 -12.55 -1.69
N GLY A 119 22.69 -13.04 -2.91
CA GLY A 119 21.92 -14.15 -3.46
C GLY A 119 20.53 -13.78 -4.01
N ILE A 120 20.16 -12.49 -4.07
CA ILE A 120 18.91 -12.02 -4.69
C ILE A 120 19.21 -10.90 -5.66
N GLN A 121 18.84 -11.10 -6.92
CA GLN A 121 18.80 -10.07 -7.94
C GLN A 121 17.36 -9.63 -8.19
N LEU A 122 17.12 -8.32 -8.21
CA LEU A 122 15.83 -7.76 -8.61
C LEU A 122 15.92 -7.16 -10.01
N THR A 123 14.99 -7.53 -10.89
CA THR A 123 14.94 -7.03 -12.27
C THR A 123 13.56 -6.48 -12.63
N LYS A 124 13.52 -5.62 -13.64
CA LYS A 124 12.28 -5.07 -14.25
C LYS A 124 12.15 -5.42 -15.74
N ARG A 125 12.96 -6.37 -16.21
CA ARG A 125 13.23 -6.59 -17.65
C ARG A 125 12.52 -7.83 -18.22
N ASN A 126 11.65 -8.47 -17.45
CA ASN A 126 10.96 -9.71 -17.82
C ASN A 126 11.94 -10.84 -18.17
N LYS A 127 13.05 -10.96 -17.44
CA LYS A 127 14.13 -11.95 -17.69
C LYS A 127 13.89 -13.31 -17.02
N GLY A 128 12.63 -13.65 -16.76
CA GLY A 128 12.23 -14.87 -16.07
C GLY A 128 12.22 -14.72 -14.54
N ASN A 129 11.05 -14.82 -13.93
CA ASN A 129 10.85 -14.72 -12.50
C ASN A 129 11.19 -16.04 -11.78
N LEU A 130 11.74 -15.96 -10.56
CA LEU A 130 12.16 -17.12 -9.76
C LEU A 130 13.17 -18.03 -10.48
N THR A 131 14.08 -17.43 -11.25
CA THR A 131 15.12 -18.14 -12.00
C THR A 131 16.49 -17.93 -11.36
N LYS A 132 17.45 -18.78 -11.69
CA LYS A 132 18.84 -18.62 -11.27
C LYS A 132 19.58 -17.72 -12.27
N THR A 133 20.29 -16.71 -11.77
CA THR A 133 21.15 -15.84 -12.60
C THR A 133 22.49 -16.51 -12.91
N GLN A 134 23.29 -15.90 -13.79
CA GLN A 134 24.67 -16.33 -14.07
C GLN A 134 25.60 -16.19 -12.86
N ASN A 135 25.25 -15.35 -11.88
CA ASN A 135 26.02 -15.12 -10.66
C ASN A 135 25.53 -15.98 -9.48
N ASP A 136 24.79 -17.05 -9.76
CA ASP A 136 24.18 -17.93 -8.74
C ASP A 136 23.17 -17.24 -7.80
N GLU A 137 22.52 -16.16 -8.26
CA GLU A 137 21.50 -15.44 -7.48
C GLU A 137 20.08 -15.88 -7.88
N LEU A 138 19.12 -15.74 -6.96
CA LEU A 138 17.70 -15.83 -7.27
C LEU A 138 17.25 -14.52 -7.93
N ASN A 139 16.83 -14.60 -9.19
CA ASN A 139 16.20 -13.48 -9.88
C ASN A 139 14.72 -13.36 -9.49
N ILE A 140 14.31 -12.18 -9.09
CA ILE A 140 12.90 -11.81 -8.92
C ILE A 140 12.62 -10.69 -9.93
N ASP A 141 11.81 -11.03 -10.93
CA ASP A 141 11.31 -10.04 -11.86
C ASP A 141 10.09 -9.34 -11.25
N ILE A 142 10.23 -8.06 -10.97
CA ILE A 142 9.25 -7.30 -10.18
C ILE A 142 7.96 -7.13 -10.93
N LYS A 143 8.03 -6.96 -12.25
CA LYS A 143 6.84 -6.85 -13.09
C LYS A 143 6.03 -8.15 -13.01
N SER A 144 6.69 -9.29 -13.15
CA SER A 144 6.06 -10.60 -13.00
C SER A 144 5.49 -10.80 -11.61
N PHE A 145 6.27 -10.52 -10.56
CA PHE A 145 5.80 -10.65 -9.17
C PHE A 145 4.59 -9.76 -8.87
N TYR A 146 4.58 -8.54 -9.39
CA TYR A 146 3.45 -7.63 -9.27
C TYR A 146 2.21 -8.13 -10.03
N LEU A 147 2.37 -8.67 -11.24
CA LEU A 147 1.24 -9.25 -11.99
C LEU A 147 0.64 -10.45 -11.25
N ASP A 148 1.46 -11.31 -10.67
CA ASP A 148 1.02 -12.45 -9.85
C ASP A 148 0.26 -11.97 -8.60
N PHE A 149 0.75 -10.91 -7.96
CA PHE A 149 0.07 -10.27 -6.82
C PHE A 149 -1.25 -9.65 -7.26
N GLN A 150 -1.26 -8.89 -8.36
CA GLN A 150 -2.44 -8.20 -8.88
C GLN A 150 -3.54 -9.19 -9.27
N LYS A 151 -3.18 -10.33 -9.88
CA LYS A 151 -4.12 -11.43 -10.17
C LYS A 151 -4.82 -11.91 -8.89
N THR A 152 -4.04 -12.23 -7.86
CA THR A 152 -4.53 -12.68 -6.55
C THR A 152 -5.42 -11.62 -5.90
N TYR A 153 -4.97 -10.36 -5.90
CA TYR A 153 -5.70 -9.20 -5.38
C TYR A 153 -7.06 -9.03 -6.05
N GLN A 154 -7.12 -9.06 -7.39
CA GLN A 154 -8.37 -8.90 -8.12
C GLN A 154 -9.36 -10.05 -7.85
N ARG A 155 -8.86 -11.29 -7.74
CA ARG A 155 -9.71 -12.43 -7.35
C ARG A 155 -10.33 -12.21 -5.97
N ILE A 156 -9.51 -11.87 -4.97
CA ILE A 156 -9.99 -11.61 -3.60
C ILE A 156 -11.00 -10.46 -3.59
N LYS A 157 -10.71 -9.36 -4.29
CA LYS A 157 -11.62 -8.22 -4.42
C LYS A 157 -12.98 -8.65 -4.97
N ASN A 158 -12.99 -9.41 -6.06
CA ASN A 158 -14.21 -9.90 -6.69
C ASN A 158 -14.98 -10.87 -5.77
N GLU A 159 -14.28 -11.76 -5.07
CA GLU A 159 -14.90 -12.69 -4.12
C GLU A 159 -15.49 -11.98 -2.90
N SER A 160 -14.80 -10.98 -2.35
CA SER A 160 -15.29 -10.17 -1.22
C SER A 160 -16.49 -9.30 -1.60
N LEU A 161 -16.56 -8.82 -2.84
CA LEU A 161 -17.72 -8.05 -3.34
C LEU A 161 -18.90 -8.94 -3.77
N ASN A 162 -18.69 -10.24 -3.93
CA ASN A 162 -19.76 -11.16 -4.32
C ASN A 162 -20.73 -11.40 -3.14
N LYS A 163 -21.95 -10.84 -3.22
CA LYS A 163 -23.02 -10.99 -2.22
C LYS A 163 -23.35 -12.45 -1.85
N LYS A 164 -23.03 -13.42 -2.71
CA LYS A 164 -23.23 -14.85 -2.40
C LYS A 164 -22.19 -15.42 -1.43
N ASN A 165 -21.08 -14.71 -1.19
CA ASN A 165 -19.99 -15.15 -0.32
C ASN A 165 -20.04 -14.45 1.05
N GLN A 166 -21.15 -14.63 1.77
CA GLN A 166 -21.37 -13.98 3.08
C GLN A 166 -20.30 -14.33 4.12
N GLN A 167 -19.79 -15.56 4.10
CA GLN A 167 -18.75 -16.00 5.04
C GLN A 167 -17.45 -15.19 4.87
N LEU A 168 -17.00 -14.99 3.63
CA LEU A 168 -15.83 -14.17 3.35
C LEU A 168 -16.08 -12.71 3.72
N GLN A 169 -17.24 -12.16 3.39
CA GLN A 169 -17.60 -10.77 3.73
C GLN A 169 -17.57 -10.52 5.23
N ASN A 170 -18.18 -11.39 6.02
CA ASN A 170 -18.19 -11.26 7.48
C ASN A 170 -16.77 -11.34 8.04
N SER A 171 -15.96 -12.29 7.56
CA SER A 171 -14.55 -12.43 7.97
C SER A 171 -13.72 -11.21 7.61
N PHE A 172 -13.95 -10.67 6.41
CA PHE A 172 -13.27 -9.47 5.92
C PHE A 172 -13.62 -8.25 6.76
N ILE A 173 -14.90 -8.03 7.03
CA ILE A 173 -15.36 -6.87 7.82
C ILE A 173 -14.86 -6.94 9.25
N GLU A 174 -14.84 -8.14 9.84
CA GLU A 174 -14.25 -8.38 11.15
C GLU A 174 -12.76 -8.00 11.16
N GLY A 175 -11.97 -8.51 10.22
CA GLY A 175 -10.55 -8.17 10.11
C GLY A 175 -10.30 -6.68 9.82
N TYR A 176 -11.14 -6.07 8.99
CA TYR A 176 -11.04 -4.64 8.69
C TYR A 176 -11.39 -3.76 9.90
N ARG A 177 -12.36 -4.15 10.72
CA ARG A 177 -12.67 -3.44 11.98
C ARG A 177 -11.50 -3.47 12.94
N ILE A 178 -10.82 -4.61 13.08
CA ILE A 178 -9.62 -4.71 13.93
C ILE A 178 -8.54 -3.76 13.43
N LEU A 179 -8.27 -3.76 12.12
CA LEU A 179 -7.31 -2.83 11.51
C LEU A 179 -7.71 -1.35 11.73
N LEU A 180 -8.99 -1.01 11.56
CA LEU A 180 -9.46 0.36 11.76
C LEU A 180 -9.26 0.86 13.19
N ASN A 181 -9.49 0.01 14.19
CA ASN A 181 -9.27 0.39 15.59
C ASN A 181 -7.80 0.75 15.85
N GLU A 182 -6.87 0.05 15.20
CA GLU A 182 -5.43 0.34 15.31
C GLU A 182 -5.07 1.66 14.63
N LEU A 183 -5.58 1.88 13.41
CA LEU A 183 -5.38 3.14 12.70
C LEU A 183 -5.98 4.34 13.44
N GLN A 184 -7.08 4.14 14.16
CA GLN A 184 -7.68 5.17 15.02
C GLN A 184 -6.79 5.50 16.22
N ALA A 185 -6.18 4.51 16.86
CA ALA A 185 -5.22 4.74 17.94
C ALA A 185 -4.01 5.54 17.43
N THR A 186 -3.40 5.14 16.31
CA THR A 186 -2.29 5.91 15.69
C THR A 186 -2.71 7.32 15.30
N LYS A 187 -3.94 7.52 14.81
CA LYS A 187 -4.47 8.85 14.51
C LYS A 187 -4.56 9.74 15.76
N GLN A 188 -4.94 9.17 16.91
CA GLN A 188 -4.96 9.91 18.17
C GLN A 188 -3.56 10.38 18.57
N ASP A 189 -2.56 9.50 18.47
CA ASP A 189 -1.17 9.83 18.76
C ASP A 189 -0.64 10.94 17.83
N VAL A 190 -0.92 10.83 16.52
CA VAL A 190 -0.54 11.86 15.53
C VAL A 190 -1.22 13.20 15.86
N ASN A 191 -2.50 13.19 16.22
CA ASN A 191 -3.22 14.42 16.57
C ASN A 191 -2.67 15.06 17.84
N GLN A 192 -2.34 14.27 18.86
CA GLN A 192 -1.70 14.75 20.09
C GLN A 192 -0.34 15.36 19.78
N TYR A 193 0.45 14.72 18.90
CA TYR A 193 1.72 15.28 18.46
C TYR A 193 1.52 16.62 17.75
N ILE A 194 0.62 16.69 16.76
CA ILE A 194 0.32 17.93 16.00
C ILE A 194 -0.08 19.08 16.92
N GLN A 195 -0.89 18.83 17.95
CA GLN A 195 -1.31 19.86 18.91
C GLN A 195 -0.13 20.49 19.68
N ASN A 196 1.01 19.81 19.75
CA ASN A 196 2.21 20.26 20.44
C ASN A 196 3.30 20.77 19.49
N ILE A 197 3.08 20.75 18.17
CA ILE A 197 4.02 21.31 17.20
C ILE A 197 3.84 22.84 17.19
N PRO A 198 4.90 23.63 17.40
CA PRO A 198 4.83 25.07 17.19
C PRO A 198 4.43 25.36 15.74
N GLU A 199 3.43 26.20 15.53
CA GLU A 199 3.09 26.63 14.18
C GLU A 199 4.34 27.21 13.51
N PHE A 200 4.67 26.73 12.31
CA PHE A 200 5.70 27.37 11.51
C PHE A 200 5.31 28.84 11.32
N PRO A 201 6.17 29.81 11.66
CA PRO A 201 5.86 31.20 11.41
C PRO A 201 5.64 31.36 9.91
N THR A 202 4.40 31.66 9.52
CA THR A 202 4.11 32.04 8.14
C THR A 202 4.82 33.35 7.89
N LEU A 203 5.93 33.32 7.14
CA LEU A 203 6.56 34.53 6.61
C LEU A 203 5.53 35.21 5.71
N ASN A 204 4.87 36.24 6.23
CA ASN A 204 4.17 37.23 5.42
C ASN A 204 5.24 38.04 4.68
N VAL A 205 5.77 37.49 3.60
CA VAL A 205 6.61 38.25 2.68
C VAL A 205 5.70 39.25 1.97
N ASN A 206 5.65 40.46 2.49
CA ASN A 206 4.99 41.57 1.82
C ASN A 206 5.88 41.97 0.62
N LEU A 207 5.58 41.43 -0.56
CA LEU A 207 6.37 41.62 -1.80
C LEU A 207 6.34 43.07 -2.36
N GLN A 208 5.92 44.07 -1.59
CA GLN A 208 5.73 45.45 -2.07
C GLN A 208 6.85 46.44 -1.71
N SER A 209 8.01 46.00 -1.23
CA SER A 209 9.14 46.92 -1.03
C SER A 209 10.49 46.26 -1.26
N ILE A 210 10.78 45.87 -2.49
CA ILE A 210 12.16 45.79 -2.97
C ILE A 210 12.25 46.57 -4.27
N SER A 211 12.20 47.91 -4.14
CA SER A 211 12.68 48.83 -5.16
C SER A 211 14.02 49.42 -4.72
N SER A 212 14.99 49.34 -5.62
CA SER A 212 16.28 50.04 -5.68
C SER A 212 17.43 49.52 -4.80
N GLY A 213 18.53 49.10 -5.48
CA GLY A 213 19.85 49.00 -4.87
C GLY A 213 20.80 47.92 -5.42
N ALA A 214 21.38 48.17 -6.60
CA ALA A 214 22.71 47.71 -7.06
C ALA A 214 23.05 46.19 -7.19
N SER A 215 23.17 45.78 -8.47
CA SER A 215 24.28 45.02 -9.09
C SER A 215 24.66 43.62 -8.58
N GLY A 216 24.36 42.60 -9.40
CA GLY A 216 25.23 41.41 -9.49
C GLY A 216 24.53 40.08 -9.83
N VAL A 217 24.66 39.69 -11.10
CA VAL A 217 24.58 38.31 -11.64
C VAL A 217 23.19 37.70 -11.85
N ASN A 218 22.87 37.58 -13.15
CA ASN A 218 21.82 36.76 -13.73
C ASN A 218 21.96 35.27 -13.32
N TYR A 219 20.93 34.73 -12.66
CA TYR A 219 20.58 33.31 -12.80
C TYR A 219 19.09 33.21 -13.16
N ASN A 220 18.83 33.05 -14.45
CA ASN A 220 17.57 32.53 -14.95
C ASN A 220 17.41 31.09 -14.49
N GLN A 221 16.79 30.85 -13.34
CA GLN A 221 16.00 29.64 -13.08
C GLN A 221 14.76 30.03 -12.27
N LYS A 222 13.60 29.97 -12.93
CA LYS A 222 12.29 29.96 -12.29
C LYS A 222 12.22 28.79 -11.31
N THR A 223 12.42 29.04 -10.03
CA THR A 223 11.93 28.15 -8.98
C THR A 223 10.53 28.63 -8.60
N GLU A 224 9.52 28.21 -9.36
CA GLU A 224 8.13 28.33 -8.92
C GLU A 224 7.95 27.40 -7.70
N ILE A 225 8.13 27.94 -6.50
CA ILE A 225 7.63 27.32 -5.28
C ILE A 225 6.11 27.46 -5.33
N ILE A 226 5.45 26.50 -5.98
CA ILE A 226 3.99 26.36 -5.91
C ILE A 226 3.67 25.83 -4.51
N ALA A 227 3.53 26.75 -3.55
CA ALA A 227 2.86 26.46 -2.30
C ALA A 227 1.38 26.17 -2.61
N ARG A 228 1.06 24.91 -2.90
CA ARG A 228 -0.33 24.46 -2.94
C ARG A 228 -0.88 24.50 -1.52
N LYS A 229 -1.66 25.54 -1.22
CA LYS A 229 -2.69 25.50 -0.18
C LYS A 229 -3.66 24.37 -0.55
N THR A 230 -3.46 23.17 -0.03
CA THR A 230 -4.53 22.17 0.00
C THR A 230 -5.48 22.55 1.11
N THR A 231 -6.51 23.33 0.76
CA THR A 231 -7.74 23.38 1.54
C THR A 231 -8.37 22.01 1.48
N THR A 232 -8.15 21.21 2.53
CA THR A 232 -8.92 19.99 2.77
C THR A 232 -10.34 20.42 3.11
N SER A 233 -11.20 20.51 2.09
CA SER A 233 -12.63 20.61 2.26
C SER A 233 -13.08 19.34 2.99
N GLY A 234 -13.44 19.52 4.26
CA GLY A 234 -14.06 18.50 5.08
C GLY A 234 -15.34 18.02 4.39
N THR A 235 -15.25 16.85 3.77
CA THR A 235 -16.43 16.12 3.34
C THR A 235 -16.74 15.13 4.45
N LYS A 236 -17.92 15.35 5.07
CA LYS A 236 -18.45 14.68 6.24
C LYS A 236 -18.27 13.15 6.21
N LEU A 237 -17.54 12.64 7.18
CA LEU A 237 -17.51 11.22 7.57
C LEU A 237 -18.22 10.98 8.92
N GLN A 238 -19.02 11.96 9.37
CA GLN A 238 -19.70 11.95 10.68
C GLN A 238 -21.15 11.44 10.66
N GLU A 239 -21.69 10.99 9.52
CA GLU A 239 -23.09 10.52 9.46
C GLU A 239 -23.26 8.99 9.52
N PHE A 240 -22.21 8.21 9.81
CA PHE A 240 -22.29 6.74 9.85
C PHE A 240 -22.19 6.09 11.24
N ILE A 241 -22.25 6.86 12.32
CA ILE A 241 -22.31 6.31 13.68
C ILE A 241 -23.38 7.04 14.49
N LYS A 242 -24.64 6.61 14.33
CA LYS A 242 -25.68 6.62 15.36
C LYS A 242 -26.55 5.39 15.19
#